data_AF-A0A382N0Z6-F1
#
_entry.id   AF-A0A382N0Z6-F1
#
_cell.length_a   1.000
_cell.length_b   1.000
_cell.length_c   1.000
_cell.angle_alpha   90.00
_cell.angle_beta   90.00
_cell.angle_gamma   90.00
#
_symmetry.space_group_name_H-M   'P 1'
#
loop_
_entity.id
_entity.type
_entity.pdbx_description
1 polymer ?
#
loop_
_entity_poly.entity_id
_entity_poly.type
_entity_poly.pdbx_seq_one_letter_code
_entity_poly.pdbx_strand_id
1 'polypeptide(L)'
;VPTAAGWDSDLVRTPVLTDTVWASGEIESSLWNAVVVNEGLDQVNPTDRAKLILDLDDVFKWQIDFVRQIQEGDFYRFAFEREVRPDGSMRSGHVLSAELLNRGRSYTAIWFDPNGDGDGTYYDPDGNSVRRAFLRSPIELQYRISSRFTNSRFHPILKTWRSHKGVDYAAESGTPVQATGNGVLVRRERESTYGNLIEISHPNGWSTRYAHMSAFAQGLGVGSRVKQGDLIGYVGMTGLATGPHLHYEMRIHGGPEDPLSIDLPAGDPIPRDQWDKWELQNKVRLALLERLPLPWDVQLSAKVQGVSTTSNTGAR
;
A
#
# COMPACT_ATOMS: atom_id res chain seq x y z
N VAL A 1 -12.07 -45.50 16.84
CA VAL A 1 -11.73 -46.64 17.73
C VAL A 1 -10.25 -46.50 18.07
N PRO A 2 -9.86 -46.46 19.36
CA PRO A 2 -8.47 -46.20 19.70
C PRO A 2 -7.59 -47.39 19.32
N THR A 3 -6.59 -47.17 18.48
CA THR A 3 -5.56 -48.16 18.11
C THR A 3 -4.20 -47.74 18.66
N ALA A 4 -3.39 -48.74 19.02
CA ALA A 4 -2.14 -48.62 19.75
C ALA A 4 -0.93 -48.16 18.91
N ALA A 5 -1.12 -47.35 17.88
CA ALA A 5 -0.09 -47.06 16.87
C ALA A 5 -0.02 -45.58 16.50
N GLY A 6 0.61 -44.78 17.36
CA GLY A 6 1.09 -43.43 17.00
C GLY A 6 0.05 -42.45 16.46
N TRP A 7 0.53 -41.28 16.03
CA TRP A 7 -0.25 -40.34 15.24
C TRP A 7 0.10 -40.58 13.79
N ASP A 8 -0.90 -40.82 12.95
CA ASP A 8 -0.75 -40.82 11.50
C ASP A 8 -1.25 -39.48 10.97
N SER A 9 -0.51 -38.90 10.01
CA SER A 9 -0.84 -37.61 9.43
C SER A 9 -0.70 -37.69 7.91
N ASP A 10 -1.80 -37.47 7.21
CA ASP A 10 -1.81 -37.37 5.76
C ASP A 10 -1.83 -35.91 5.31
N LEU A 11 -0.90 -35.56 4.42
CA LEU A 11 -0.89 -34.25 3.77
C LEU A 11 -1.87 -34.27 2.59
N VAL A 12 -3.08 -33.77 2.80
CA VAL A 12 -4.05 -33.56 1.71
C VAL A 12 -3.75 -32.23 1.01
N ARG A 13 -3.25 -32.28 -0.22
CA ARG A 13 -3.11 -31.09 -1.07
C ARG A 13 -4.44 -30.77 -1.73
N THR A 14 -5.13 -29.75 -1.24
CA THR A 14 -6.33 -29.23 -1.91
C THR A 14 -5.93 -28.54 -3.22
N PRO A 15 -6.50 -28.93 -4.37
CA PRO A 15 -6.21 -28.25 -5.63
C PRO A 15 -6.73 -26.80 -5.56
N VAL A 16 -5.96 -25.86 -6.12
CA VAL A 16 -6.34 -24.46 -6.25
C VAL A 16 -6.43 -24.11 -7.72
N LEU A 17 -7.46 -23.34 -8.08
CA LEU A 17 -7.69 -22.81 -9.41
C LEU A 17 -7.46 -21.30 -9.39
N THR A 18 -6.77 -20.77 -10.40
CA THR A 18 -6.60 -19.33 -10.57
C THR A 18 -7.69 -18.82 -11.51
N ASP A 19 -8.47 -17.85 -11.06
CA ASP A 19 -9.42 -17.12 -11.91
C ASP A 19 -9.21 -15.60 -11.77
N THR A 20 -9.86 -14.84 -12.65
CA THR A 20 -9.88 -13.37 -12.58
C THR A 20 -11.32 -12.91 -12.42
N VAL A 21 -11.56 -12.06 -11.42
CA VAL A 21 -12.82 -11.35 -11.22
C VAL A 21 -12.64 -9.89 -11.58
N TRP A 22 -13.69 -9.27 -12.11
CA TRP A 22 -13.67 -7.88 -12.50
C TRP A 22 -14.99 -7.23 -12.08
N ALA A 23 -14.90 -5.99 -11.60
CA ALA A 23 -16.07 -5.23 -11.20
C ALA A 23 -15.81 -3.74 -11.39
N SER A 24 -16.90 -3.02 -11.63
CA SER A 24 -16.92 -1.57 -11.69
C SER A 24 -18.19 -1.04 -11.06
N GLY A 25 -18.16 0.20 -10.57
CA GLY A 25 -19.32 0.82 -9.98
C GLY A 25 -19.08 2.27 -9.58
N GLU A 26 -20.19 2.99 -9.40
CA GLU A 26 -20.19 4.31 -8.80
C GLU A 26 -20.13 4.19 -7.27
N ILE A 27 -19.45 5.14 -6.64
CA ILE A 27 -19.31 5.24 -5.20
C ILE A 27 -20.35 6.23 -4.71
N GLU A 28 -21.37 5.75 -4.01
CA GLU A 28 -22.40 6.61 -3.43
C GLU A 28 -22.02 7.11 -2.03
N SER A 29 -21.34 6.28 -1.24
CA SER A 29 -21.04 6.56 0.18
C SER A 29 -19.62 6.21 0.60
N SER A 30 -19.15 5.03 0.22
CA SER A 30 -17.78 4.58 0.46
C SER A 30 -17.40 3.51 -0.55
N LEU A 31 -16.09 3.39 -0.84
CA LEU A 31 -15.57 2.31 -1.67
C LEU A 31 -16.00 0.94 -1.12
N TRP A 32 -15.98 0.79 0.20
CA TRP A 32 -16.40 -0.44 0.87
C TRP A 32 -17.83 -0.84 0.52
N ASN A 33 -18.78 0.07 0.73
CA ASN A 33 -20.19 -0.21 0.41
C ASN A 33 -20.37 -0.51 -1.08
N ALA A 34 -19.74 0.30 -1.94
CA ALA A 34 -19.89 0.19 -3.39
C ALA A 34 -19.37 -1.15 -3.95
N VAL A 35 -18.34 -1.75 -3.35
CA VAL A 35 -17.83 -3.07 -3.75
C VAL A 35 -18.65 -4.20 -3.11
N VAL A 36 -19.04 -4.08 -1.83
CA VAL A 36 -19.81 -5.12 -1.14
C VAL A 36 -21.15 -5.37 -1.81
N VAL A 37 -21.87 -4.32 -2.22
CA VAL A 37 -23.21 -4.43 -2.83
C VAL A 37 -23.16 -4.65 -4.34
N ASN A 38 -21.97 -4.77 -4.94
CA ASN A 38 -21.85 -4.92 -6.39
C ASN A 38 -22.36 -6.30 -6.84
N GLU A 39 -23.46 -6.31 -7.60
CA GLU A 39 -24.08 -7.53 -8.16
C GLU A 39 -23.11 -8.32 -9.08
N GLY A 40 -22.15 -7.64 -9.72
CA GLY A 40 -21.09 -8.27 -10.49
C GLY A 40 -20.17 -9.18 -9.67
N LEU A 41 -20.24 -9.10 -8.35
CA LEU A 41 -19.49 -9.94 -7.41
C LEU A 41 -20.35 -11.02 -6.73
N ASP A 42 -21.58 -11.28 -7.19
CA ASP A 42 -22.49 -12.29 -6.60
C ASP A 42 -21.94 -13.71 -6.49
N GLN A 43 -21.01 -14.06 -7.38
CA GLN A 43 -20.29 -15.34 -7.33
C GLN A 43 -19.13 -15.36 -6.31
N VAL A 44 -18.78 -14.21 -5.73
CA VAL A 44 -17.72 -14.05 -4.73
C VAL A 44 -18.36 -14.05 -3.35
N ASN A 45 -17.93 -14.95 -2.47
CA ASN A 45 -18.45 -14.99 -1.12
C ASN A 45 -18.13 -13.67 -0.35
N PRO A 46 -18.94 -13.29 0.65
CA PRO A 46 -18.77 -12.01 1.34
C PRO A 46 -17.42 -11.82 2.04
N THR A 47 -16.83 -12.90 2.57
CA THR A 47 -15.51 -12.85 3.24
C THR A 47 -14.39 -12.53 2.27
N ASP A 48 -14.47 -13.03 1.04
CA ASP A 48 -13.48 -12.77 0.01
C ASP A 48 -13.69 -11.41 -0.65
N ARG A 49 -14.94 -10.91 -0.74
CA ARG A 49 -15.21 -9.51 -1.09
C ARG A 49 -14.51 -8.55 -0.12
N ALA A 50 -14.52 -8.84 1.18
CA ALA A 50 -13.79 -8.03 2.16
C ALA A 50 -12.28 -7.97 1.87
N LYS A 51 -11.66 -9.10 1.48
CA LYS A 51 -10.24 -9.15 1.11
C LYS A 51 -9.95 -8.37 -0.18
N LEU A 52 -10.83 -8.44 -1.19
CA LEU A 52 -10.72 -7.63 -2.41
C LEU A 52 -10.63 -6.13 -2.07
N ILE A 53 -11.49 -5.68 -1.15
CA ILE A 53 -11.55 -4.27 -0.77
C ILE A 53 -10.30 -3.85 0.00
N LEU A 54 -9.82 -4.70 0.91
CA LEU A 54 -8.58 -4.42 1.63
C LEU A 54 -7.38 -4.27 0.69
N ASP A 55 -7.30 -5.10 -0.36
CA ASP A 55 -6.24 -4.98 -1.34
C ASP A 55 -6.39 -3.71 -2.21
N LEU A 56 -7.62 -3.38 -2.64
CA LEU A 56 -7.90 -2.13 -3.35
C LEU A 56 -7.60 -0.87 -2.51
N ASP A 57 -7.94 -0.89 -1.22
CA ASP A 57 -7.57 0.16 -0.28
C ASP A 57 -6.05 0.28 -0.19
N ASP A 58 -5.34 -0.84 -0.05
CA ASP A 58 -3.88 -0.88 0.03
C ASP A 58 -3.17 -0.35 -1.21
N VAL A 59 -3.77 -0.51 -2.39
CA VAL A 59 -3.28 0.05 -3.66
C VAL A 59 -3.32 1.58 -3.64
N PHE A 60 -4.47 2.17 -3.31
CA PHE A 60 -4.71 3.61 -3.49
C PHE A 60 -4.57 4.46 -2.24
N LYS A 61 -4.42 3.87 -1.04
CA LYS A 61 -4.23 4.62 0.23
C LYS A 61 -3.05 5.60 0.22
N TRP A 62 -2.12 5.42 -0.71
CA TRP A 62 -0.95 6.28 -0.95
C TRP A 62 -1.25 7.53 -1.77
N GLN A 63 -2.33 7.51 -2.53
CA GLN A 63 -2.74 8.56 -3.46
C GLN A 63 -4.00 9.27 -2.97
N ILE A 64 -4.91 8.55 -2.31
CA ILE A 64 -6.22 9.04 -1.87
C ILE A 64 -6.45 8.71 -0.39
N ASP A 65 -6.91 9.70 0.38
CA ASP A 65 -7.48 9.50 1.71
C ASP A 65 -8.96 9.14 1.57
N PHE A 66 -9.27 7.83 1.56
CA PHE A 66 -10.61 7.31 1.32
C PHE A 66 -11.69 7.87 2.25
N VAL A 67 -11.32 8.29 3.47
CA VAL A 67 -12.26 8.84 4.46
C VAL A 67 -12.62 10.29 4.15
N ARG A 68 -11.68 11.06 3.58
CA ARG A 68 -11.84 12.51 3.40
C ARG A 68 -12.11 12.93 1.97
N GLN A 69 -11.67 12.13 1.01
CA GLN A 69 -11.61 12.54 -0.39
C GLN A 69 -12.65 11.87 -1.27
N ILE A 70 -13.18 10.70 -0.87
CA ILE A 70 -14.26 10.04 -1.61
C ILE A 70 -15.55 10.86 -1.56
N GLN A 71 -16.21 10.96 -2.70
CA GLN A 71 -17.47 11.64 -2.87
C GLN A 71 -18.46 10.77 -3.63
N GLU A 72 -19.74 11.10 -3.46
CA GLU A 72 -20.80 10.60 -4.33
C GLU A 72 -20.49 10.96 -5.79
N GLY A 73 -20.56 9.98 -6.69
CA GLY A 73 -20.23 10.13 -8.10
C GLY A 73 -18.79 9.79 -8.49
N ASP A 74 -17.92 9.48 -7.52
CA ASP A 74 -16.64 8.85 -7.82
C ASP A 74 -16.88 7.45 -8.41
N PHE A 75 -15.96 6.96 -9.24
CA PHE A 75 -16.13 5.67 -9.92
C PHE A 75 -14.91 4.79 -9.75
N TYR A 76 -15.13 3.49 -9.57
CA TYR A 76 -14.06 2.51 -9.53
C TYR A 76 -14.24 1.44 -10.60
N ARG A 77 -13.12 0.90 -11.08
CA ARG A 77 -13.09 -0.37 -11.81
C ARG A 77 -11.83 -1.14 -11.47
N PHE A 78 -11.90 -2.46 -11.42
CA PHE A 78 -10.73 -3.30 -11.17
C PHE A 78 -10.85 -4.68 -11.82
N ALA A 79 -9.70 -5.31 -12.01
CA ALA A 79 -9.54 -6.72 -12.27
C ALA A 79 -8.64 -7.32 -11.18
N PHE A 80 -9.05 -8.45 -10.63
CA PHE A 80 -8.41 -9.10 -9.49
C PHE A 80 -8.19 -10.57 -9.78
N GLU A 81 -6.96 -11.05 -9.58
CA GLU A 81 -6.61 -12.45 -9.72
C GLU A 81 -6.68 -13.14 -8.37
N ARG A 82 -7.27 -14.34 -8.31
CA ARG A 82 -7.39 -15.10 -7.06
C ARG A 82 -7.16 -16.59 -7.25
N GLU A 83 -6.54 -17.19 -6.24
CA GLU A 83 -6.49 -18.63 -6.05
C GLU A 83 -7.72 -19.08 -5.26
N VAL A 84 -8.53 -19.94 -5.86
CA VAL A 84 -9.80 -20.41 -5.32
C VAL A 84 -9.73 -21.92 -5.05
N ARG A 85 -10.22 -22.34 -3.89
CA ARG A 85 -10.39 -23.75 -3.54
C ARG A 85 -11.65 -24.33 -4.19
N PRO A 86 -11.83 -25.66 -4.23
CA PRO A 86 -13.01 -26.29 -4.82
C PRO A 86 -14.34 -25.89 -4.14
N ASP A 87 -14.28 -25.42 -2.90
CA ASP A 87 -15.43 -24.89 -2.15
C ASP A 87 -15.77 -23.42 -2.48
N GLY A 88 -15.04 -22.79 -3.41
CA GLY A 88 -15.22 -21.40 -3.80
C GLY A 88 -14.53 -20.39 -2.87
N SER A 89 -13.82 -20.82 -1.82
CA SER A 89 -13.10 -19.92 -0.92
C SER A 89 -11.76 -19.48 -1.51
N MET A 90 -11.45 -18.19 -1.38
CA MET A 90 -10.18 -17.63 -1.80
C MET A 90 -9.07 -17.98 -0.79
N ARG A 91 -7.97 -18.51 -1.32
CA ARG A 91 -6.73 -18.73 -0.59
C ARG A 91 -5.88 -17.46 -0.55
N SER A 92 -5.68 -16.83 -1.70
CA SER A 92 -4.89 -15.62 -1.90
C SER A 92 -5.34 -14.95 -3.19
N GLY A 93 -4.91 -13.71 -3.39
CA GLY A 93 -5.13 -12.98 -4.63
C GLY A 93 -4.58 -11.56 -4.53
N HIS A 94 -4.59 -10.86 -5.65
CA HIS A 94 -4.17 -9.47 -5.74
C HIS A 94 -4.88 -8.77 -6.90
N VAL A 95 -4.97 -7.44 -6.82
CA VAL A 95 -5.43 -6.59 -7.92
C VAL A 95 -4.43 -6.70 -9.06
N LEU A 96 -4.87 -7.06 -10.26
CA LEU A 96 -4.05 -6.99 -11.47
C LEU A 96 -3.98 -5.56 -12.00
N SER A 97 -5.13 -4.90 -12.00
CA SER A 97 -5.28 -3.52 -12.45
C SER A 97 -6.49 -2.90 -11.79
N ALA A 98 -6.40 -1.64 -11.39
CA ALA A 98 -7.52 -0.87 -10.90
C ALA A 98 -7.45 0.57 -11.38
N GLU A 99 -8.61 1.21 -11.46
CA GLU A 99 -8.74 2.64 -11.69
C GLU A 99 -9.79 3.20 -10.73
N LEU A 100 -9.45 4.35 -10.14
CA LEU A 100 -10.32 5.14 -9.29
C LEU A 100 -10.42 6.55 -9.88
N LEU A 101 -11.63 6.96 -10.25
CA LEU A 101 -11.94 8.33 -10.64
C LEU A 101 -12.41 9.07 -9.40
N ASN A 102 -11.60 10.02 -8.92
CA ASN A 102 -11.93 10.88 -7.80
C ASN A 102 -11.97 12.33 -8.28
N ARG A 103 -13.13 13.00 -8.18
CA ARG A 103 -13.32 14.40 -8.60
C ARG A 103 -12.82 14.71 -10.02
N GLY A 104 -13.08 13.79 -10.96
CA GLY A 104 -12.65 13.91 -12.35
C GLY A 104 -11.16 13.65 -12.61
N ARG A 105 -10.38 13.31 -11.58
CA ARG A 105 -9.00 12.83 -11.73
C ARG A 105 -8.98 11.30 -11.70
N SER A 106 -8.39 10.70 -12.72
CA SER A 106 -8.15 9.26 -12.76
C SER A 106 -6.85 8.89 -12.03
N TYR A 107 -6.94 7.84 -11.23
CA TYR A 107 -5.82 7.18 -10.57
C TYR A 107 -5.82 5.74 -11.04
N THR A 108 -4.84 5.37 -11.86
CA THR A 108 -4.70 4.01 -12.39
C THR A 108 -3.53 3.32 -11.69
N ALA A 109 -3.73 2.06 -11.33
CA ALA A 109 -2.74 1.22 -10.70
C ALA A 109 -2.69 -0.14 -11.38
N ILE A 110 -1.49 -0.57 -11.74
CA ILE A 110 -1.23 -1.78 -12.49
C ILE A 110 -0.18 -2.56 -11.73
N TRP A 111 -0.53 -3.78 -11.35
CA TRP A 111 0.41 -4.69 -10.71
C TRP A 111 1.56 -4.97 -11.65
N PHE A 112 2.78 -5.09 -11.12
CA PHE A 112 3.95 -5.55 -11.84
C PHE A 112 4.85 -6.33 -10.90
N ASP A 113 5.10 -7.58 -11.27
CA ASP A 113 6.06 -8.46 -10.62
C ASP A 113 7.06 -8.93 -11.69
N PRO A 114 8.25 -8.32 -11.77
CA PRO A 114 9.24 -8.65 -12.80
C PRO A 114 9.88 -10.04 -12.61
N ASN A 115 9.81 -10.59 -11.39
CA ASN A 115 10.48 -11.84 -11.00
C ASN A 115 9.51 -13.01 -10.91
N GLY A 116 8.21 -12.74 -10.79
CA GLY A 116 7.17 -13.76 -10.63
C GLY A 116 7.24 -14.47 -9.27
N ASP A 117 7.83 -13.81 -8.27
CA ASP A 117 7.99 -14.34 -6.90
C ASP A 117 6.83 -13.99 -5.97
N GLY A 118 5.89 -13.15 -6.44
CA GLY A 118 4.76 -12.64 -5.67
C GLY A 118 5.04 -11.32 -4.96
N ASP A 119 6.28 -10.80 -4.99
CA ASP A 119 6.70 -9.55 -4.33
C ASP A 119 6.59 -8.33 -5.25
N GLY A 120 5.60 -8.32 -6.16
CA GLY A 120 5.34 -7.21 -7.07
C GLY A 120 4.85 -5.93 -6.38
N THR A 121 4.68 -4.88 -7.17
CA THR A 121 4.07 -3.63 -6.71
C THR A 121 3.26 -2.94 -7.80
N TYR A 122 2.69 -1.78 -7.49
CA TYR A 122 1.74 -1.08 -8.36
C TYR A 122 2.33 0.18 -8.98
N TYR A 123 2.11 0.33 -10.28
CA TYR A 123 2.58 1.45 -11.10
C TYR A 123 1.43 2.07 -11.89
N ASP A 124 1.55 3.35 -12.21
CA ASP A 124 0.67 4.02 -13.16
C ASP A 124 1.04 3.58 -14.60
N PRO A 125 0.21 3.89 -15.63
CA PRO A 125 0.47 3.49 -17.01
C PRO A 125 1.79 4.00 -17.58
N ASP A 126 2.32 5.08 -17.02
CA ASP A 126 3.59 5.72 -17.38
C ASP A 126 4.78 5.10 -16.61
N GLY A 127 4.56 4.04 -15.83
CA GLY A 127 5.59 3.32 -15.09
C GLY A 127 6.07 4.01 -13.82
N ASN A 128 5.37 5.03 -13.32
CA ASN A 128 5.68 5.63 -12.02
C ASN A 128 5.01 4.85 -10.88
N SER A 129 5.66 4.75 -9.73
CA SER A 129 5.10 4.04 -8.58
C SER A 129 3.83 4.71 -8.06
N VAL A 130 2.77 3.91 -7.88
CA VAL A 130 1.54 4.32 -7.19
C VAL A 130 1.79 4.50 -5.69
N ARG A 131 2.69 3.67 -5.12
CA ARG A 131 3.12 3.79 -3.72
C ARG A 131 4.01 5.01 -3.53
N ARG A 132 4.02 5.57 -2.31
CA ARG A 132 4.99 6.60 -1.92
C ARG A 132 6.33 5.96 -1.57
N ALA A 133 7.42 6.70 -1.79
CA ALA A 133 8.76 6.27 -1.44
C ALA A 133 8.92 5.95 0.06
N PHE A 134 8.05 6.54 0.91
CA PHE A 134 8.09 6.37 2.35
C PHE A 134 6.72 6.01 2.96
N LEU A 135 6.72 5.07 3.92
CA LEU A 135 5.63 4.87 4.87
C LEU A 135 5.52 6.11 5.77
N ARG A 136 4.30 6.47 6.15
CA ARG A 136 4.06 7.56 7.11
C ARG A 136 4.46 7.22 8.55
N SER A 137 4.55 5.93 8.87
CA SER A 137 4.95 5.44 10.19
C SER A 137 5.92 4.26 10.04
N PRO A 138 6.98 4.20 10.85
CA PRO A 138 7.88 3.05 10.95
C PRO A 138 7.31 1.90 11.81
N ILE A 139 6.12 2.06 12.40
CA ILE A 139 5.44 1.07 13.24
C ILE A 139 3.99 0.92 12.72
N GLU A 140 3.53 -0.31 12.49
CA GLU A 140 2.21 -0.59 11.90
C GLU A 140 1.05 -0.43 12.88
N LEU A 141 1.18 -0.94 14.12
CA LEU A 141 0.07 -1.04 15.07
C LEU A 141 0.47 -0.58 16.49
N GLN A 142 -0.55 -0.18 17.28
CA GLN A 142 -0.47 0.04 18.73
C GLN A 142 0.57 1.08 19.20
N TYR A 143 0.80 2.13 18.42
CA TYR A 143 1.66 3.24 18.81
C TYR A 143 0.88 4.51 19.12
N ARG A 144 1.47 5.40 19.92
CA ARG A 144 1.01 6.78 20.08
C ARG A 144 2.19 7.72 19.82
N ILE A 145 1.96 8.80 19.06
CA ILE A 145 2.95 9.88 18.95
C ILE A 145 3.09 10.54 20.32
N SER A 146 4.19 10.30 21.02
CA SER A 146 4.48 10.87 22.33
C SER A 146 5.18 12.22 22.25
N SER A 147 5.91 12.47 21.15
CA SER A 147 6.52 13.77 20.88
C SER A 147 6.61 14.04 19.38
N ARG A 148 6.36 15.29 18.99
CA ARG A 148 6.40 15.75 17.59
C ARG A 148 7.73 16.44 17.28
N PHE A 149 8.02 16.60 15.99
CA PHE A 149 9.14 17.42 15.52
C PHE A 149 8.96 18.86 16.01
N THR A 150 9.99 19.44 16.60
CA THR A 150 9.96 20.83 17.11
C THR A 150 11.34 21.46 17.02
N ASN A 151 11.41 22.73 16.63
CA ASN A 151 12.67 23.47 16.65
C ASN A 151 13.10 23.90 18.06
N SER A 152 12.21 23.81 19.06
CA SER A 152 12.52 24.03 20.47
C SER A 152 11.47 23.36 21.37
N ARG A 153 11.91 22.43 22.24
CA ARG A 153 11.12 21.85 23.34
C ARG A 153 11.94 21.76 24.62
N PHE A 154 11.28 21.83 25.76
CA PHE A 154 11.91 21.54 27.04
C PHE A 154 12.19 20.04 27.18
N HIS A 155 13.46 19.67 27.39
CA HIS A 155 13.90 18.28 27.53
C HIS A 155 13.76 17.83 29.00
N PRO A 156 12.91 16.83 29.31
CA PRO A 156 12.56 16.49 30.70
C PRO A 156 13.74 15.95 31.52
N ILE A 157 14.68 15.23 30.89
CA ILE A 157 15.89 14.71 31.57
C ILE A 157 16.95 15.81 31.75
N LEU A 158 17.35 16.47 30.66
CA LEU A 158 18.44 17.46 30.66
C LEU A 158 18.03 18.84 31.19
N LYS A 159 16.74 19.07 31.44
CA LYS A 159 16.14 20.32 31.93
C LYS A 159 16.55 21.57 31.11
N THR A 160 16.70 21.40 29.80
CA THR A 160 17.12 22.45 28.86
C THR A 160 16.20 22.49 27.64
N TRP A 161 16.13 23.64 26.97
CA TRP A 161 15.39 23.77 25.70
C TRP A 161 16.25 23.25 24.55
N ARG A 162 15.76 22.25 23.82
CA ARG A 162 16.43 21.64 22.67
C ARG A 162 15.43 21.35 21.55
N SER A 163 15.91 21.42 20.32
CA SER A 163 15.13 20.96 19.17
C SER A 163 14.91 19.45 19.23
N HIS A 164 13.70 19.01 18.93
CA HIS A 164 13.38 17.61 18.65
C HIS A 164 13.35 17.41 17.14
N LYS A 165 14.39 16.78 16.58
CA LYS A 165 14.61 16.68 15.13
C LYS A 165 14.00 15.42 14.51
N GLY A 166 12.97 14.88 15.16
CA GLY A 166 12.25 13.68 14.75
C GLY A 166 10.89 13.58 15.44
N VAL A 167 10.28 12.40 15.32
CA VAL A 167 9.00 12.03 15.94
C VAL A 167 9.24 10.85 16.88
N ASP A 168 8.71 10.96 18.10
CA ASP A 168 8.77 9.87 19.08
C ASP A 168 7.47 9.06 19.01
N TYR A 169 7.59 7.79 18.65
CA TYR A 169 6.50 6.81 18.64
C TYR A 169 6.60 5.97 19.92
N ALA A 170 5.75 6.26 20.90
CA ALA A 170 5.63 5.42 22.09
C ALA A 170 4.96 4.10 21.72
N ALA A 171 5.66 3.01 22.02
CA ALA A 171 5.24 1.63 21.79
C ALA A 171 5.98 0.73 22.78
N GLU A 172 5.47 -0.49 23.01
CA GLU A 172 6.07 -1.43 23.95
C GLU A 172 7.48 -1.85 23.49
N SER A 173 8.36 -2.15 24.44
CA SER A 173 9.69 -2.68 24.09
C SER A 173 9.52 -4.02 23.36
N GLY A 174 10.18 -4.17 22.22
CA GLY A 174 10.03 -5.35 21.37
C GLY A 174 9.04 -5.16 20.22
N THR A 175 8.29 -4.05 20.15
CA THR A 175 7.43 -3.78 18.98
C THR A 175 8.27 -3.75 17.70
N PRO A 176 7.86 -4.45 16.62
CA PRO A 176 8.54 -4.42 15.33
C PRO A 176 8.71 -3.01 14.76
N VAL A 177 9.91 -2.72 14.23
CA VAL A 177 10.24 -1.47 13.54
C VAL A 177 10.57 -1.78 12.08
N GLN A 178 9.95 -1.07 11.16
CA GLN A 178 10.09 -1.27 9.72
C GLN A 178 10.89 -0.15 9.04
N ALA A 179 11.59 -0.50 7.97
CA ALA A 179 12.13 0.48 7.04
C ALA A 179 10.97 1.24 6.38
N THR A 180 11.00 2.57 6.48
CA THR A 180 9.93 3.39 5.91
C THR A 180 10.08 3.53 4.40
N GLY A 181 11.26 3.32 3.82
CA GLY A 181 11.45 3.36 2.37
C GLY A 181 12.53 2.40 1.89
N ASN A 182 12.53 2.12 0.59
CA ASN A 182 13.59 1.34 -0.05
C ASN A 182 14.94 2.03 0.14
N GLY A 183 15.99 1.28 0.45
CA GLY A 183 17.30 1.89 0.66
C GLY A 183 18.41 0.92 1.00
N VAL A 184 19.53 1.52 1.44
CA VAL A 184 20.72 0.79 1.90
C VAL A 184 21.01 1.22 3.33
N LEU A 185 21.20 0.26 4.21
CA LEU A 185 21.61 0.51 5.58
C LEU A 185 23.03 1.08 5.57
N VAL A 186 23.19 2.34 5.97
CA VAL A 186 24.49 3.04 5.95
C VAL A 186 25.10 3.18 7.34
N ARG A 187 24.30 3.06 8.40
CA ARG A 187 24.77 3.13 9.79
C ARG A 187 24.02 2.13 10.66
N ARG A 188 24.76 1.34 11.43
CA ARG A 188 24.25 0.47 12.50
C ARG A 188 25.20 0.58 13.67
N GLU A 189 24.77 1.19 14.75
CA GLU A 189 25.67 1.48 15.87
C GLU A 189 24.95 1.62 17.20
N ARG A 190 25.74 1.70 18.27
CA ARG A 190 25.28 1.98 19.62
C ARG A 190 25.99 3.23 20.12
N GLU A 191 25.23 4.28 20.34
CA GLU A 191 25.73 5.56 20.85
C GLU A 191 25.01 6.03 22.11
N SER A 192 25.59 7.00 22.83
CA SER A 192 25.11 7.42 24.15
C SER A 192 23.74 8.11 24.09
N THR A 193 23.48 8.90 23.04
CA THR A 193 22.24 9.69 22.92
C THR A 193 21.15 8.86 22.25
N TYR A 194 21.38 8.43 21.01
CA TYR A 194 20.37 7.67 20.25
C TYR A 194 20.26 6.20 20.69
N GLY A 195 21.18 5.67 21.50
CA GLY A 195 21.18 4.26 21.86
C GLY A 195 21.53 3.41 20.65
N ASN A 196 20.80 2.31 20.45
CA ASN A 196 20.91 1.52 19.22
C ASN A 196 20.24 2.29 18.08
N LEU A 197 21.03 2.59 17.05
CA LEU A 197 20.65 3.41 15.90
C LEU A 197 20.83 2.64 14.60
N ILE A 198 19.82 2.71 13.72
CA ILE A 198 19.94 2.42 12.29
C ILE A 198 19.78 3.72 11.51
N GLU A 199 20.60 3.93 10.48
CA GLU A 199 20.39 4.92 9.42
C GLU A 199 20.31 4.23 8.06
N ILE A 200 19.26 4.52 7.31
CA ILE A 200 19.05 4.03 5.95
C ILE A 200 19.19 5.21 5.00
N SER A 201 20.03 5.06 3.98
CA SER A 201 20.12 6.00 2.86
C SER A 201 19.16 5.56 1.76
N HIS A 202 18.41 6.53 1.25
CA HIS A 202 17.45 6.36 0.19
C HIS A 202 17.88 7.20 -1.03
N PRO A 203 17.28 6.97 -2.22
CA PRO A 203 17.55 7.79 -3.40
C PRO A 203 17.32 9.29 -3.16
N ASN A 204 17.86 10.13 -4.06
CA ASN A 204 17.63 11.58 -4.09
C ASN A 204 18.05 12.34 -2.81
N GLY A 205 19.03 11.80 -2.06
CA GLY A 205 19.57 12.46 -0.87
C GLY A 205 18.73 12.32 0.39
N TRP A 206 17.71 11.45 0.36
CA TRP A 206 16.91 11.13 1.54
C TRP A 206 17.64 10.15 2.46
N SER A 207 17.40 10.28 3.77
CA SER A 207 17.83 9.32 4.77
C SER A 207 16.84 9.26 5.93
N THR A 208 16.74 8.11 6.57
CA THR A 208 15.90 7.93 7.76
C THR A 208 16.71 7.33 8.90
N ARG A 209 16.37 7.72 10.14
CA ARG A 209 17.03 7.22 11.36
C ARG A 209 16.02 6.60 12.30
N TYR A 210 16.43 5.51 12.94
CA TYR A 210 15.64 4.71 13.86
C TYR A 210 16.45 4.49 15.12
N ALA A 211 16.04 5.10 16.22
CA ALA A 211 16.82 5.17 17.45
C ALA A 211 16.06 4.64 18.67
N HIS A 212 16.80 4.51 19.77
CA HIS A 212 16.37 3.92 21.05
C HIS A 212 15.98 2.44 20.95
N MET A 213 16.37 1.75 19.87
CA MET A 213 15.97 0.38 19.61
C MET A 213 16.47 -0.59 20.71
N SER A 214 15.72 -1.65 21.00
CA SER A 214 16.15 -2.69 21.94
C SER A 214 17.11 -3.67 21.26
N ALA A 215 16.81 -4.04 20.01
CA ALA A 215 17.59 -4.95 19.20
C ALA A 215 17.44 -4.63 17.70
N PHE A 216 18.42 -5.05 16.92
CA PHE A 216 18.38 -5.02 15.45
C PHE A 216 17.82 -6.33 14.92
N ALA A 217 17.18 -6.32 13.75
CA ALA A 217 16.77 -7.56 13.10
C ALA A 217 17.99 -8.41 12.71
N GLN A 218 17.82 -9.73 12.70
CA GLN A 218 18.90 -10.65 12.36
C GLN A 218 19.28 -10.51 10.88
N GLY A 219 20.57 -10.70 10.56
CA GLY A 219 21.07 -10.65 9.19
C GLY A 219 21.24 -9.25 8.58
N LEU A 220 20.83 -8.17 9.27
CA LEU A 220 21.03 -6.81 8.79
C LEU A 220 22.38 -6.22 9.24
N GLY A 221 23.14 -5.69 8.29
CA GLY A 221 24.42 -5.00 8.51
C GLY A 221 24.55 -3.77 7.62
N VAL A 222 25.62 -3.00 7.83
CA VAL A 222 25.95 -1.89 6.92
C VAL A 222 26.18 -2.45 5.51
N GLY A 223 25.54 -1.84 4.51
CA GLY A 223 25.52 -2.31 3.13
C GLY A 223 24.32 -3.20 2.77
N SER A 224 23.54 -3.68 3.75
CA SER A 224 22.31 -4.42 3.47
C SER A 224 21.29 -3.55 2.73
N ARG A 225 20.71 -4.10 1.66
CA ARG A 225 19.54 -3.52 0.99
C ARG A 225 18.30 -3.86 1.79
N VAL A 226 17.40 -2.90 1.92
CA VAL A 226 16.10 -3.07 2.58
C VAL A 226 15.01 -2.52 1.67
N LYS A 227 13.90 -3.23 1.58
CA LYS A 227 12.66 -2.76 0.97
C LYS A 227 11.84 -1.99 2.00
N GLN A 228 10.99 -1.09 1.53
CA GLN A 228 9.94 -0.48 2.34
C GLN A 228 9.10 -1.57 3.02
N GLY A 229 8.90 -1.46 4.34
CA GLY A 229 8.17 -2.43 5.16
C GLY A 229 9.05 -3.53 5.77
N ASP A 230 10.32 -3.68 5.34
CA ASP A 230 11.22 -4.69 5.90
C ASP A 230 11.44 -4.47 7.40
N LEU A 231 11.41 -5.56 8.18
CA LEU A 231 11.73 -5.54 9.60
C LEU A 231 13.22 -5.20 9.80
N ILE A 232 13.49 -4.06 10.45
CA ILE A 232 14.86 -3.59 10.71
C ILE A 232 15.28 -3.73 12.17
N GLY A 233 14.33 -3.91 13.07
CA GLY A 233 14.58 -4.26 14.47
C GLY A 233 13.38 -3.98 15.34
N TYR A 234 13.64 -3.59 16.58
CA TYR A 234 12.60 -3.57 17.61
C TYR A 234 12.70 -2.35 18.51
N VAL A 235 11.54 -1.79 18.87
CA VAL A 235 11.41 -0.67 19.82
C VAL A 235 12.10 -1.01 21.14
N GLY A 236 12.69 -0.01 21.77
CA GLY A 236 13.34 -0.17 23.06
C GLY A 236 13.40 1.14 23.84
N MET A 237 14.40 1.22 24.72
CA MET A 237 14.66 2.37 25.58
C MET A 237 16.18 2.56 25.75
N THR A 238 16.96 2.28 24.72
CA THR A 238 18.42 2.42 24.79
C THR A 238 18.83 3.88 24.60
N GLY A 239 20.00 4.26 25.13
CA GLY A 239 20.48 5.65 25.07
C GLY A 239 19.71 6.58 26.01
N LEU A 240 19.50 7.82 25.60
CA LEU A 240 18.83 8.84 26.39
C LEU A 240 17.31 8.79 26.17
N ALA A 241 16.66 7.81 26.80
CA ALA A 241 15.21 7.60 26.71
C ALA A 241 14.55 7.58 28.10
N THR A 242 13.35 8.17 28.23
CA THR A 242 12.57 8.16 29.50
C THR A 242 11.62 6.97 29.64
N GLY A 243 11.36 6.27 28.54
CA GLY A 243 10.39 5.19 28.44
C GLY A 243 10.56 4.46 27.10
N PRO A 244 9.98 3.27 26.92
CA PRO A 244 10.00 2.58 25.63
C PRO A 244 9.37 3.42 24.51
N HIS A 245 10.15 3.73 23.49
CA HIS A 245 9.70 4.44 22.28
C HIS A 245 10.72 4.28 21.15
N LEU A 246 10.27 4.55 19.92
CA LEU A 246 11.14 4.73 18.77
C LEU A 246 11.29 6.23 18.49
N HIS A 247 12.53 6.70 18.44
CA HIS A 247 12.81 8.02 17.88
C HIS A 247 13.10 7.89 16.38
N TYR A 248 12.28 8.53 15.56
CA TYR A 248 12.33 8.46 14.10
C TYR A 248 12.66 9.82 13.49
N GLU A 249 13.67 9.88 12.64
CA GLU A 249 13.98 11.08 11.86
C GLU A 249 13.85 10.78 10.36
N MET A 250 13.35 11.77 9.63
CA MET A 250 13.43 11.84 8.18
C MET A 250 14.33 13.03 7.82
N ARG A 251 15.23 12.85 6.85
CA ARG A 251 16.24 13.84 6.52
C ARG A 251 16.43 13.96 5.01
N ILE A 252 16.62 15.19 4.52
CA ILE A 252 16.93 15.49 3.11
C ILE A 252 18.28 16.21 3.05
N HIS A 253 19.20 15.71 2.24
CA HIS A 253 20.56 16.27 2.09
C HIS A 253 21.26 16.52 3.44
N GLY A 254 21.00 15.64 4.42
CA GLY A 254 21.54 15.72 5.77
C GLY A 254 20.80 16.64 6.74
N GLY A 255 19.80 17.41 6.30
CA GLY A 255 18.94 18.24 7.16
C GLY A 255 17.70 17.48 7.66
N PRO A 256 17.34 17.55 8.95
CA PRO A 256 16.15 16.87 9.47
C PRO A 256 14.86 17.62 9.08
N GLU A 257 13.88 16.87 8.61
CA GLU A 257 12.57 17.34 8.20
C GLU A 257 11.48 16.79 9.12
N ASP A 258 10.34 17.48 9.19
CA ASP A 258 9.18 16.98 9.93
C ASP A 258 8.50 15.83 9.16
N PRO A 259 8.59 14.58 9.64
CA PRO A 259 8.02 13.44 8.93
C PRO A 259 6.49 13.47 8.86
N LEU A 260 5.82 14.28 9.68
CA LEU A 260 4.35 14.35 9.73
C LEU A 260 3.76 15.35 8.74
N SER A 261 4.55 16.30 8.23
CA SER A 261 4.07 17.38 7.36
C SER A 261 4.74 17.42 5.98
N ILE A 262 5.83 16.68 5.79
CA ILE A 262 6.54 16.65 4.53
C ILE A 262 5.75 15.95 3.42
N ASP A 263 5.82 16.51 2.20
CA ASP A 263 5.29 15.86 1.00
C ASP A 263 6.25 14.75 0.55
N LEU A 264 5.75 13.52 0.54
CA LEU A 264 6.56 12.34 0.25
C LEU A 264 6.57 12.07 -1.27
N PRO A 265 7.75 11.85 -1.87
CA PRO A 265 7.83 11.57 -3.30
C PRO A 265 7.14 10.25 -3.65
N ALA A 266 6.78 10.10 -4.93
CA ALA A 266 6.42 8.79 -5.47
C ALA A 266 7.56 7.79 -5.27
N GLY A 267 7.23 6.51 -5.15
CA GLY A 267 8.20 5.42 -5.05
C GLY A 267 9.04 5.26 -6.32
N ASP A 268 9.92 4.26 -6.32
CA ASP A 268 10.81 4.01 -7.44
C ASP A 268 10.01 3.65 -8.71
N PRO A 269 10.26 4.29 -9.87
CA PRO A 269 9.60 3.93 -11.12
C PRO A 269 10.10 2.57 -11.63
N ILE A 270 9.46 2.03 -12.66
CA ILE A 270 9.89 0.81 -13.34
C ILE A 270 11.36 0.94 -13.75
N PRO A 271 12.24 0.01 -13.32
CA PRO A 271 13.64 -0.01 -13.74
C PRO A 271 13.77 -0.06 -15.26
N ARG A 272 14.69 0.74 -15.83
CA ARG A 272 14.88 0.88 -17.28
C ARG A 272 15.05 -0.47 -18.02
N ASP A 273 15.69 -1.43 -17.37
CA ASP A 273 15.94 -2.78 -17.88
C ASP A 273 14.70 -3.69 -17.86
N GLN A 274 13.63 -3.31 -17.15
CA GLN A 274 12.38 -4.08 -17.07
C GLN A 274 11.27 -3.50 -17.96
N TRP A 275 11.53 -2.43 -18.72
CA TRP A 275 10.51 -1.71 -19.49
C TRP A 275 9.80 -2.55 -20.55
N ASP A 276 10.52 -3.43 -21.26
CA ASP A 276 9.89 -4.29 -22.28
C ASP A 276 8.88 -5.27 -21.65
N LYS A 277 9.22 -5.84 -20.49
CA LYS A 277 8.31 -6.70 -19.73
C LYS A 277 7.13 -5.90 -19.19
N TRP A 278 7.40 -4.71 -18.66
CA TRP A 278 6.38 -3.79 -18.17
C TRP A 278 5.40 -3.45 -19.29
N GLU A 279 5.84 -3.03 -20.48
CA GLU A 279 4.97 -2.65 -21.59
C GLU A 279 4.03 -3.80 -22.00
N LEU A 280 4.56 -5.03 -22.08
CA LEU A 280 3.76 -6.21 -22.40
C LEU A 280 2.67 -6.47 -21.34
N GLN A 281 3.06 -6.47 -20.06
CA GLN A 281 2.12 -6.76 -18.99
C GLN A 281 1.12 -5.60 -18.76
N ASN A 282 1.58 -4.35 -18.87
CA ASN A 282 0.80 -3.13 -18.84
C ASN A 282 -0.32 -3.19 -19.88
N LYS A 283 0.02 -3.52 -21.13
CA LYS A 283 -0.98 -3.67 -22.21
C LYS A 283 -2.05 -4.71 -21.90
N VAL A 284 -1.65 -5.87 -21.39
CA VAL A 284 -2.60 -6.95 -21.04
C VAL A 284 -3.52 -6.52 -19.88
N ARG A 285 -2.96 -5.87 -18.86
CA ARG A 285 -3.70 -5.45 -17.66
C ARG A 285 -4.60 -4.25 -17.93
N LEU A 286 -4.17 -3.27 -18.73
CA LEU A 286 -5.04 -2.19 -19.21
C LEU A 286 -6.22 -2.72 -20.01
N ALA A 287 -6.00 -3.72 -20.87
CA ALA A 287 -7.08 -4.36 -21.62
C ALA A 287 -8.11 -5.06 -20.70
N LEU A 288 -7.77 -5.41 -19.45
CA LEU A 288 -8.74 -5.89 -18.47
C LEU A 288 -9.64 -4.76 -17.98
N LEU A 289 -9.10 -3.57 -17.76
CA LEU A 289 -9.88 -2.39 -17.39
C LEU A 289 -10.77 -1.91 -18.53
N GLU A 290 -10.29 -1.95 -19.77
CA GLU A 290 -11.05 -1.54 -20.96
C GLU A 290 -12.30 -2.42 -21.20
N ARG A 291 -12.34 -3.64 -20.66
CA ARG A 291 -13.56 -4.47 -20.67
C ARG A 291 -14.68 -3.90 -19.81
N LEU A 292 -14.35 -3.03 -18.86
CA LEU A 292 -15.29 -2.35 -17.97
C LEU A 292 -15.41 -0.90 -18.43
N PRO A 293 -16.45 -0.54 -19.22
CA PRO A 293 -16.60 0.82 -19.72
C PRO A 293 -16.73 1.81 -18.56
N LEU A 294 -16.17 3.01 -18.74
CA LEU A 294 -16.38 4.08 -17.77
C LEU A 294 -17.85 4.54 -17.83
N PRO A 295 -18.40 5.11 -16.75
CA PRO A 295 -19.83 5.44 -16.68
C PRO A 295 -20.24 6.47 -17.76
N TRP A 296 -19.29 7.27 -18.25
CA TRP A 296 -19.51 8.23 -19.33
C TRP A 296 -19.31 7.64 -20.75
N ASP A 297 -18.62 6.49 -20.89
CA ASP A 297 -18.53 5.78 -22.18
C ASP A 297 -19.88 5.17 -22.58
N VAL A 298 -20.70 4.79 -21.60
CA VAL A 298 -22.04 4.21 -21.82
C VAL A 298 -23.05 5.23 -22.34
N GLN A 299 -22.83 6.54 -22.12
CA GLN A 299 -23.75 7.58 -22.59
C GLN A 299 -23.66 7.85 -24.10
N LEU A 300 -22.55 7.50 -24.77
CA LEU A 300 -22.38 7.76 -26.21
C LEU A 300 -22.95 6.66 -27.12
N SER A 301 -23.22 5.47 -26.61
CA SER A 301 -23.84 4.38 -27.41
C SER A 301 -25.37 4.35 -27.38
N ALA A 302 -26.03 5.19 -26.59
CA ALA A 302 -27.49 5.20 -26.42
C ALA A 302 -28.25 6.19 -27.34
N LYS A 303 -27.63 6.66 -28.44
CA LYS A 303 -28.36 7.34 -29.54
C LYS A 303 -28.14 6.62 -30.86
N VAL A 304 -28.70 5.41 -30.95
CA VAL A 304 -29.06 4.85 -32.26
C VAL A 304 -30.25 5.66 -32.79
N GLN A 305 -29.94 6.31 -33.91
CA GLN A 305 -30.77 7.10 -34.81
C GLN A 305 -32.28 6.84 -34.75
N GLY A 306 -33.02 7.94 -34.65
CA GLY A 306 -34.46 7.95 -34.78
C GLY A 306 -34.92 7.42 -36.13
N VAL A 307 -35.87 6.49 -36.08
CA VAL A 307 -36.84 6.25 -37.14
C VAL A 307 -38.17 5.99 -36.46
N SER A 308 -39.07 6.99 -36.45
CA SER A 308 -40.49 6.71 -36.69
C SER A 308 -41.25 7.96 -37.18
N THR A 309 -41.49 7.93 -38.49
CA THR A 309 -42.80 8.15 -39.11
C THR A 309 -43.56 9.45 -38.82
N THR A 310 -43.31 10.48 -39.63
CA THR A 310 -44.38 11.42 -39.99
C THR A 310 -45.33 10.76 -40.99
N SER A 311 -46.51 10.38 -40.50
CA SER A 311 -47.70 10.19 -41.31
C SER A 311 -48.12 11.54 -41.91
N ASN A 312 -48.17 11.65 -43.23
CA ASN A 312 -48.87 12.75 -43.89
C ASN A 312 -50.00 12.18 -44.76
N THR A 313 -51.18 12.09 -44.14
CA THR A 313 -52.48 12.06 -44.80
C THR A 313 -52.71 13.40 -45.49
N GLY A 314 -52.92 13.38 -46.82
CA GLY A 314 -52.98 14.59 -47.64
C GLY A 314 -54.27 15.41 -47.53
N ALA A 315 -54.29 16.54 -48.24
CA ALA A 315 -55.46 17.11 -48.91
C ALA A 315 -55.09 18.39 -49.69
N ARG A 316 -55.56 18.41 -50.95
CA ARG A 316 -55.70 19.53 -51.92
C ARG A 316 -54.49 19.95 -52.75
#